data_AF-A0A378N8A8-F1
#
_entry.id   AF-A0A378N8A8-F1
#
_cell.length_a   1.000
_cell.length_b   1.000
_cell.length_c   1.000
_cell.angle_alpha   90.00
_cell.angle_beta   90.00
_cell.angle_gamma   90.00
#
_symmetry.space_group_name_H-M   'P 1'
#
loop_
_entity.id
_entity.type
_entity.pdbx_description
1 polymer ?
#
loop_
_entity_poly.entity_id
_entity_poly.type
_entity_poly.pdbx_seq_one_letter_code
_entity_poly.pdbx_strand_id
1 'polypeptide(L)' 'MKLVCVGEEEKVVGLHGIGFGVDEMIQGFAVAIKMGATKADFDNTVAIHRQDLKNCNHALNVIKCYVIL' A
#
# COMPACT_ATOMS: atom_id res chain seq x y z
N MET A 1 6.15 -3.94 1.05
CA MET A 1 5.91 -2.49 0.83
C MET A 1 5.77 -1.81 2.19
N LYS A 2 6.20 -0.56 2.33
CA LYS A 2 6.08 0.22 3.58
C LYS A 2 5.16 1.41 3.35
N LEU A 3 4.18 1.63 4.22
CA LEU A 3 3.33 2.82 4.22
C LEU A 3 3.83 3.83 5.26
N VAL A 4 3.73 5.10 4.91
CA VAL A 4 3.92 6.22 5.83
C VAL A 4 2.55 6.81 6.12
N CYS A 5 2.15 6.73 7.38
CA CYS A 5 0.83 7.08 7.87
C CYS A 5 0.97 8.29 8.83
N VAL A 6 -0.02 9.19 8.90
CA VAL A 6 -0.02 10.35 9.81
C VAL A 6 -1.31 10.45 10.62
N GLY A 7 -1.19 10.84 11.89
CA GLY A 7 -2.33 11.07 12.78
C GLY A 7 -3.06 9.80 13.22
N GLU A 8 -4.12 9.99 14.01
CA GLU A 8 -4.89 8.89 14.62
C GLU A 8 -5.68 8.06 13.59
N GLU A 9 -6.07 8.68 12.46
CA GLU A 9 -6.79 8.01 11.37
C GLU A 9 -5.86 7.24 10.42
N GLU A 10 -4.55 7.22 10.70
CA GLU A 10 -3.52 6.56 9.89
C GLU A 10 -3.61 6.92 8.40
N LYS A 11 -3.82 8.21 8.10
CA LYS A 11 -3.90 8.70 6.72
C LYS A 11 -2.58 8.42 6.02
N VAL A 12 -2.64 7.76 4.86
CA VAL A 12 -1.42 7.43 4.10
C VAL A 12 -0.93 8.68 3.37
N VAL A 13 0.29 9.10 3.66
CA VAL A 13 0.95 10.25 3.02
C VAL A 13 2.05 9.85 2.06
N GLY A 14 2.43 8.57 2.06
CA GLY A 14 3.41 8.04 1.14
C GLY A 14 3.59 6.53 1.29
N LEU A 15 4.30 5.94 0.34
CA LEU A 15 4.69 4.55 0.38
C LEU A 15 6.08 4.36 -0.20
N HIS A 16 6.68 3.22 0.12
CA HIS A 16 7.94 2.77 -0.45
C HIS A 16 7.85 1.28 -0.77
N GLY A 17 8.11 0.94 -2.03
CA GLY A 17 8.21 -0.44 -2.51
C GLY A 17 9.59 -0.69 -3.11
N ILE A 18 10.12 -1.89 -2.90
CA ILE A 18 11.33 -2.40 -3.59
C ILE A 18 10.98 -3.79 -4.10
N GLY A 19 11.26 -4.04 -5.38
CA GLY A 19 10.96 -5.31 -6.03
C GLY A 19 10.65 -5.17 -7.51
N PHE A 20 10.54 -6.30 -8.19
CA PHE A 20 10.11 -6.37 -9.58
C PHE A 20 8.62 -6.02 -9.71
N GLY A 21 8.24 -5.22 -10.72
CA GLY A 21 6.84 -4.81 -10.96
C GLY A 21 6.28 -3.79 -9.95
N VAL A 22 7.13 -3.21 -9.10
CA VAL A 22 6.71 -2.21 -8.11
C VAL A 22 6.29 -0.89 -8.78
N ASP A 23 6.88 -0.56 -9.92
CA ASP A 23 6.59 0.63 -10.71
C ASP A 23 5.14 0.69 -11.21
N GLU A 24 4.56 -0.43 -11.67
CA GLU A 24 3.15 -0.52 -12.06
C GLU A 24 2.23 -0.43 -10.83
N MET A 25 2.59 -1.14 -9.76
CA MET A 25 1.81 -1.17 -8.52
C MET A 25 1.73 0.19 -7.82
N ILE A 26 2.85 0.93 -7.76
CA ILE A 26 2.91 2.25 -7.10
C ILE A 26 2.02 3.27 -7.82
N GLN A 27 1.88 3.19 -9.14
CA GLN A 27 1.01 4.11 -9.90
C GLN A 27 -0.46 3.98 -9.47
N GLY A 28 -0.96 2.77 -9.28
CA GLY A 28 -2.33 2.54 -8.79
C GLY A 28 -2.55 3.10 -7.39
N PHE A 29 -1.58 2.89 -6.48
CA PHE A 29 -1.67 3.39 -5.11
C PHE A 29 -1.47 4.91 -4.98
N ALA A 30 -0.72 5.55 -5.89
CA ALA A 30 -0.55 7.00 -5.88
C ALA A 30 -1.89 7.74 -6.02
N VAL A 31 -2.83 7.18 -6.79
CA VAL A 31 -4.19 7.73 -6.92
C VAL A 31 -4.94 7.62 -5.59
N ALA A 32 -4.94 6.46 -4.94
CA ALA A 32 -5.60 6.24 -3.66
C ALA A 32 -5.04 7.17 -2.56
N ILE A 33 -3.72 7.32 -2.49
CA ILE A 33 -3.06 8.26 -1.57
C ILE A 33 -3.52 9.70 -1.84
N LYS A 34 -3.58 10.10 -3.12
CA LYS A 34 -4.03 11.45 -3.50
C LYS A 34 -5.49 11.69 -3.11
N MET A 35 -6.33 10.66 -3.13
CA MET A 35 -7.72 10.69 -2.69
C MET A 35 -7.88 10.67 -1.17
N GLY A 36 -6.79 10.49 -0.41
CA GLY A 36 -6.80 10.52 1.05
C GLY A 36 -7.05 9.16 1.70
N ALA A 37 -6.70 8.06 1.04
CA ALA A 37 -6.80 6.73 1.60
C ALA A 37 -6.10 6.60 2.98
N THR A 38 -6.72 5.83 3.85
CA THR A 38 -6.23 5.44 5.18
C THR A 38 -5.58 4.07 5.12
N LYS A 39 -4.82 3.71 6.15
CA LYS A 39 -4.25 2.35 6.25
C LYS A 39 -5.33 1.26 6.23
N ALA A 40 -6.53 1.53 6.78
CA ALA A 40 -7.65 0.61 6.73
C ALA A 40 -8.13 0.32 5.29
N ASP A 41 -8.06 1.30 4.38
CA ASP A 41 -8.42 1.08 2.97
C ASP A 41 -7.45 0.13 2.28
N PHE A 42 -6.15 0.26 2.58
CA PHE A 42 -5.10 -0.63 2.08
C PHE A 42 -5.23 -2.05 2.64
N ASP A 43 -5.59 -2.19 3.92
CA ASP A 43 -5.83 -3.50 4.54
C ASP A 43 -7.08 -4.19 3.96
N ASN A 44 -8.08 -3.41 3.55
CA ASN A 44 -9.33 -3.90 2.94
C ASN A 44 -9.23 -4.10 1.41
N THR A 45 -8.03 -3.98 0.82
CA THR A 45 -7.85 -4.09 -0.62
C THR A 45 -7.86 -5.55 -1.10
N VAL A 46 -8.42 -5.81 -2.27
CA VAL A 46 -8.36 -7.11 -2.95
C VAL A 46 -7.34 -7.05 -4.09
N ALA A 47 -6.44 -8.03 -4.15
CA ALA A 47 -5.45 -8.10 -5.22
C ALA A 47 -6.08 -8.53 -6.56
N ILE A 48 -5.94 -7.70 -7.60
CA ILE A 48 -6.51 -7.94 -8.94
C ILE A 48 -5.48 -8.08 -10.06
N HIS A 49 -4.20 -7.76 -9.82
CA HIS A 49 -3.15 -7.75 -10.85
C HIS A 49 -2.41 -9.09 -10.99
N ARG A 50 -1.98 -9.44 -12.21
CA ARG A 50 -1.45 -10.76 -12.60
C ARG A 50 0.03 -10.67 -13.05
N GLN A 51 0.95 -10.62 -12.09
CA GLN A 51 2.34 -11.09 -12.24
C GLN A 51 2.76 -11.78 -10.91
N ASP A 52 3.23 -13.02 -11.01
CA ASP A 52 3.59 -13.97 -9.93
C ASP A 52 2.64 -14.09 -8.73
N LEU A 53 1.51 -14.73 -9.02
CA LEU A 53 0.38 -15.03 -8.13
C LEU A 53 0.63 -15.99 -6.96
N LYS A 54 1.88 -16.39 -6.66
CA LYS A 54 2.09 -17.32 -5.54
C LYS A 54 2.03 -16.64 -4.17
N ASN A 55 2.10 -15.31 -4.06
CA ASN A 55 2.18 -14.61 -2.76
C ASN A 55 1.48 -13.23 -2.66
N CYS A 56 0.53 -12.88 -3.54
CA CYS A 56 -0.05 -11.52 -3.57
C CYS A 56 -0.81 -11.12 -2.28
N ASN A 57 -1.53 -12.06 -1.64
CA ASN A 57 -2.11 -11.83 -0.31
C ASN A 57 -1.03 -11.66 0.77
N HIS A 58 0.13 -12.28 0.61
CA HIS A 58 1.27 -12.07 1.50
C HIS A 58 1.87 -10.66 1.30
N ALA A 59 1.86 -10.12 0.08
CA ALA A 59 2.37 -8.78 -0.22
C ALA A 59 1.54 -7.65 0.42
N LEU A 60 0.22 -7.83 0.52
CA LEU A 60 -0.66 -6.94 1.30
C LEU A 60 -0.49 -7.18 2.81
N ASN A 61 -0.40 -8.45 3.25
CA ASN A 61 -0.17 -8.80 4.65
C ASN A 61 1.24 -8.43 5.19
N VAL A 62 2.21 -8.15 4.32
CA VAL A 62 3.53 -7.61 4.69
C VAL A 62 3.66 -6.11 4.47
N ILE A 63 2.53 -5.40 4.28
CA ILE A 63 2.52 -3.95 4.37
C ILE A 63 2.82 -3.56 5.81
N LYS A 64 4.01 -3.00 6.03
CA LYS A 64 4.37 -2.40 7.32
C LYS A 64 3.98 -0.92 7.28
N CYS A 65 3.02 -0.51 8.10
CA CYS A 65 2.71 0.91 8.32
C CYS A 65 3.62 1.47 9.42
N TYR A 66 4.09 2.70 9.22
CA TYR A 66 4.78 3.49 10.22
C TYR A 66 3.96 4.76 10.43
N VAL A 67 3.39 4.90 11.61
CA VAL A 67 2.60 6.07 12.01
C VAL A 67 3.55 7.13 12.53
N ILE A 68 3.51 8.30 11.91
CA ILE A 68 4.20 9.51 12.37
C ILE A 68 3.15 10.34 13.11
N LEU A 69 3.39 10.58 14.40
CA LEU A 69 2.57 11.44 15.26
C LEU A 69 2.58 12.89 14.77
#